data_AF-A0A9E5E2K0-F1
#
_entry.id   AF-A0A9E5E2K0-F1
#
_cell.length_a   1.000
_cell.length_b   1.000
_cell.length_c   1.000
_cell.angle_alpha   90.00
_cell.angle_beta   90.00
_cell.angle_gamma   90.00
#
_symmetry.space_group_name_H-M   'P 1'
#
loop_
_entity.id
_entity.type
_entity.pdbx_description
1 polymer ?
#
loop_
_entity_poly.entity_id
_entity_poly.type
_entity_poly.pdbx_seq_one_letter_code
_entity_poly.pdbx_strand_id
1 'polypeptide(L)'
;MITIDQEDLKMVISILKKHIPDRQVVVFGSRVTGKAKPYSDLDLAILGDQLVPSDTLAFLREDFSQFTLPFRVDLVEWAMTGPEFRKIIQKHHHPL
;
A
#
# COMPACT_ATOMS: atom_id res chain seq x y z
N MET A 1 6.53 11.63 6.57
CA MET A 1 5.46 12.33 5.83
C MET A 1 5.34 11.66 4.47
N ILE A 2 4.13 11.25 4.08
CA ILE A 2 3.87 10.61 2.79
C ILE A 2 3.42 11.69 1.80
N THR A 3 3.91 11.66 0.56
CA THR A 3 3.45 12.55 -0.51
C THR A 3 2.20 11.96 -1.18
N ILE A 4 1.04 12.37 -0.72
CA ILE A 4 -0.29 12.00 -1.22
C ILE A 4 -1.31 13.09 -0.82
N ASP A 5 -2.33 13.34 -1.65
CA ASP A 5 -3.42 14.25 -1.27
C ASP A 5 -4.26 13.67 -0.12
N GLN A 6 -4.88 14.53 0.68
CA GLN A 6 -5.68 14.08 1.83
C GLN A 6 -6.94 13.31 1.44
N GLU A 7 -7.59 13.66 0.33
CA GLU A 7 -8.80 12.96 -0.14
C GLU A 7 -8.44 11.58 -0.68
N ASP A 8 -7.38 11.51 -1.50
CA ASP A 8 -6.81 10.26 -2.00
C ASP A 8 -6.39 9.35 -0.84
N LEU A 9 -5.73 9.89 0.18
CA LEU A 9 -5.32 9.13 1.36
C LEU A 9 -6.53 8.57 2.14
N LYS A 10 -7.57 9.37 2.34
CA LYS A 10 -8.81 8.90 3.01
C LYS A 10 -9.48 7.78 2.23
N MET A 11 -9.49 7.89 0.90
CA MET A 11 -10.03 6.87 0.01
C MET A 11 -9.21 5.57 0.09
N VAL A 12 -7.88 5.65 0.03
CA VAL A 12 -7.01 4.49 0.18
C VAL A 12 -7.26 3.80 1.52
N ILE A 13 -7.31 4.55 2.62
CA ILE A 13 -7.55 4.00 3.96
C ILE A 13 -8.95 3.36 4.05
N SER A 14 -9.98 3.94 3.45
CA SER A 14 -11.34 3.37 3.51
C SER A 14 -11.44 2.04 2.76
N ILE A 15 -10.79 1.93 1.61
CA ILE A 15 -10.71 0.69 0.82
C ILE A 15 -9.94 -0.38 1.59
N LEU A 16 -8.77 -0.05 2.17
CA LEU A 16 -7.99 -1.00 2.97
C LEU A 16 -8.80 -1.52 4.16
N LYS A 17 -9.50 -0.63 4.88
CA LYS A 17 -10.36 -1.01 6.01
C LYS A 17 -11.56 -1.87 5.62
N LYS A 18 -12.08 -1.71 4.40
CA LYS A 18 -13.18 -2.54 3.88
C LYS A 18 -12.76 -3.99 3.67
N HIS A 19 -11.55 -4.23 3.15
CA HIS A 19 -11.12 -5.58 2.75
C HIS A 19 -10.19 -6.27 3.75
N ILE A 20 -9.31 -5.51 4.41
CA ILE A 20 -8.29 -6.05 5.31
C ILE A 20 -8.21 -5.24 6.63
N PRO A 21 -9.33 -5.07 7.35
CA PRO A 21 -9.40 -4.23 8.55
C PRO A 21 -8.39 -4.60 9.65
N ASP A 22 -8.02 -5.88 9.73
CA ASP A 22 -7.13 -6.41 10.76
C ASP A 22 -5.65 -6.42 10.34
N ARG A 23 -5.33 -5.93 9.13
CA ARG A 23 -3.95 -5.89 8.62
C ARG A 23 -3.35 -4.51 8.81
N GLN A 24 -2.14 -4.47 9.36
CA GLN A 24 -1.32 -3.26 9.32
C GLN A 24 -0.78 -3.07 7.90
N VAL A 25 -0.85 -1.84 7.40
CA VAL A 25 -0.36 -1.49 6.07
C VAL A 25 0.59 -0.32 6.22
N VAL A 26 1.73 -0.40 5.53
CA VAL A 26 2.70 0.70 5.47
C VAL A 26 2.89 1.13 4.03
N VAL A 27 3.08 2.43 3.81
CA VAL A 27 3.56 2.95 2.53
C VAL A 27 5.07 2.87 2.55
N PHE A 28 5.68 2.53 1.43
CA PHE A 28 7.12 2.59 1.23
C PHE A 28 7.44 3.25 -0.13
N GLY A 29 8.71 3.19 -0.54
CA GLY A 29 9.11 3.62 -1.87
C GLY A 29 9.15 5.13 -2.06
N SER A 30 8.81 5.58 -3.28
CA SER A 30 9.09 6.95 -3.73
C SER A 30 8.33 8.03 -2.95
N ARG A 31 7.09 7.71 -2.52
CA ARG A 31 6.18 8.62 -1.79
C ARG A 31 6.55 8.80 -0.31
N VAL A 32 7.43 7.97 0.23
CA VAL A 32 8.01 8.15 1.59
C VAL A 32 9.39 8.81 1.53
N THR A 33 10.15 8.55 0.47
CA THR A 33 11.53 9.04 0.33
C THR A 33 11.65 10.46 -0.24
N GLY A 34 10.52 11.11 -0.57
CA GLY A 34 10.48 12.46 -1.14
C GLY A 34 10.91 12.52 -2.62
N LYS A 35 10.97 11.37 -3.30
CA LYS A 35 11.36 11.26 -4.72
C LYS A 35 10.17 11.04 -5.65
N ALA A 36 8.95 11.01 -5.10
CA ALA A 36 7.73 10.80 -5.87
C ALA A 36 7.44 11.97 -6.82
N LYS A 37 7.03 11.61 -8.03
CA LYS A 37 6.37 12.51 -8.99
C LYS A 37 4.85 12.40 -8.80
N PRO A 38 4.04 13.31 -9.35
CA PRO A 38 2.58 13.26 -9.19
C PRO A 38 1.94 11.91 -9.58
N TYR A 39 2.46 11.31 -10.66
CA TYR A 39 2.01 10.03 -11.22
C TYR A 39 2.81 8.81 -10.72
N SER A 40 3.71 8.98 -9.76
CA SER A 40 4.44 7.85 -9.17
C SER A 40 3.48 6.91 -8.46
N ASP A 41 3.71 5.61 -8.53
CA ASP A 41 2.86 4.63 -7.86
C ASP A 41 2.85 4.83 -6.32
N LEU A 42 1.80 4.32 -5.68
CA LEU A 42 1.69 4.20 -4.24
C LEU A 42 2.01 2.77 -3.83
N ASP A 43 3.25 2.56 -3.36
CA ASP A 43 3.73 1.26 -2.91
C ASP A 43 3.25 0.97 -1.49
N LEU A 44 2.40 -0.04 -1.33
CA LEU A 44 1.85 -0.47 -0.05
C LEU A 44 2.32 -1.88 0.31
N ALA A 45 2.82 -2.04 1.53
CA ALA A 45 3.15 -3.34 2.09
C ALA A 45 2.11 -3.74 3.14
N ILE A 46 1.44 -4.87 2.90
CA ILE A 46 0.50 -5.50 3.84
C ILE A 46 1.32 -6.37 4.79
N LEU A 47 1.38 -5.97 6.05
CA LEU A 47 2.21 -6.64 7.06
C LEU A 47 1.54 -7.91 7.59
N GLY A 48 2.39 -8.82 8.07
CA GLY A 48 2.01 -10.10 8.67
C GLY A 48 2.68 -11.29 8.00
N ASP A 49 2.68 -12.42 8.70
CA ASP A 49 3.34 -13.66 8.26
C ASP A 49 2.41 -14.56 7.44
N GLN A 50 1.12 -14.26 7.41
CA GLN A 50 0.12 -14.97 6.61
C GLN A 50 -0.27 -14.16 5.39
N LEU A 51 -0.43 -14.84 4.26
CA LEU A 51 -0.96 -14.25 3.04
C LEU A 51 -2.39 -13.74 3.25
N VAL A 52 -2.75 -12.71 2.48
CA VAL A 52 -4.13 -12.28 2.29
C VAL A 52 -4.83 -13.33 1.44
N PRO A 53 -6.06 -13.76 1.78
CA PRO A 53 -6.81 -14.66 0.92
C PRO A 53 -6.91 -14.11 -0.52
N SER A 54 -6.70 -14.95 -1.52
CA SER A 54 -6.64 -14.53 -2.93
C SER A 54 -7.87 -13.75 -3.37
N ASP A 55 -9.06 -14.16 -2.94
CA ASP A 55 -10.32 -13.47 -3.26
C ASP A 55 -10.36 -12.07 -2.65
N THR A 56 -9.97 -11.93 -1.38
CA THR A 56 -9.86 -10.62 -0.72
C THR A 56 -8.89 -9.71 -1.45
N LEU A 57 -7.74 -10.24 -1.88
CA LEU A 57 -6.74 -9.47 -2.62
C LEU A 57 -7.24 -9.08 -4.01
N ALA A 58 -8.02 -9.94 -4.67
CA ALA A 58 -8.66 -9.65 -5.96
C ALA A 58 -9.70 -8.52 -5.82
N PHE A 59 -10.62 -8.62 -4.85
CA PHE A 59 -11.61 -7.57 -4.59
C PHE A 59 -10.98 -6.25 -4.16
N LEU A 60 -9.90 -6.30 -3.37
CA LEU A 60 -9.15 -5.11 -3.00
C LEU A 60 -8.56 -4.40 -4.23
N ARG A 61 -7.96 -5.15 -5.16
CA ARG A 61 -7.43 -4.60 -6.42
C ARG A 61 -8.53 -4.07 -7.32
N GLU A 62 -9.66 -4.77 -7.40
CA GLU A 62 -10.82 -4.34 -8.17
C GLU A 62 -11.37 -3.02 -7.63
N ASP A 63 -11.58 -2.90 -6.32
CA ASP A 63 -12.03 -1.65 -5.70
C ASP A 63 -11.07 -0.51 -6.03
N PHE A 64 -9.75 -0.68 -5.86
CA PHE A 64 -8.78 0.36 -6.24
C PHE A 64 -8.88 0.77 -7.71
N SER A 65 -9.21 -0.15 -8.62
CA SER A 65 -9.37 0.14 -10.05
C SER A 65 -10.63 0.93 -10.38
N GLN A 66 -11.66 0.87 -9.52
CA GLN A 66 -12.91 1.63 -9.71
C GLN A 66 -12.76 3.10 -9.32
N PHE A 67 -11.76 3.44 -8.50
CA PHE A 67 -11.52 4.82 -8.09
C PHE A 67 -10.55 5.53 -9.03
N THR A 68 -10.81 6.82 -9.25
CA THR A 68 -9.96 7.68 -10.09
C THR A 68 -8.79 8.27 -9.29
N LEU A 69 -7.90 7.39 -8.82
CA LEU A 69 -6.63 7.84 -8.25
C LEU A 69 -5.69 8.32 -9.38
N PRO A 70 -4.92 9.40 -9.20
CA PRO A 70 -3.99 9.90 -10.23
C PRO A 70 -2.73 9.04 -10.39
N PHE A 71 -2.65 7.91 -9.68
CA PHE A 71 -1.54 6.98 -9.64
C PHE A 71 -2.05 5.55 -9.43
N ARG A 72 -1.22 4.56 -9.77
CA ARG A 72 -1.49 3.17 -9.47
C ARG A 72 -1.17 2.87 -8.00
N VAL A 73 -1.92 1.96 -7.39
CA VAL A 73 -1.58 1.35 -6.10
C VAL A 73 -0.89 0.01 -6.37
N ASP A 74 0.33 -0.17 -5.83
CA ASP A 74 1.02 -1.45 -5.86
C ASP A 74 0.95 -2.12 -4.48
N LEU A 75 0.53 -3.39 -4.45
CA LEU A 75 0.28 -4.14 -3.23
C LEU A 75 1.31 -5.26 -3.10
N VAL A 76 2.12 -5.18 -2.05
CA VAL A 76 3.10 -6.19 -1.68
C VAL A 76 2.69 -6.87 -0.39
N GLU A 77 2.65 -8.20 -0.39
CA GLU A 77 2.42 -8.98 0.81
C GLU A 77 3.74 -9.26 1.52
N TRP A 78 3.89 -8.80 2.76
CA TRP A 78 5.11 -8.98 3.54
C TRP A 78 5.55 -10.44 3.64
N ALA A 79 4.60 -11.35 3.81
CA ALA A 79 4.82 -12.79 3.88
C ALA A 79 5.54 -13.36 2.63
N MET A 80 5.35 -12.75 1.45
CA MET A 80 6.02 -13.17 0.20
C MET A 80 7.39 -12.53 -0.02
N THR A 81 7.76 -11.54 0.79
CA THR A 81 9.03 -10.81 0.62
C THR A 81 10.21 -11.52 1.29
N GLY A 82 11.38 -11.44 0.65
CA GLY A 82 12.64 -11.91 1.22
C GLY A 82 13.28 -10.92 2.20
N PRO A 83 14.26 -11.36 3.01
CA PRO A 83 14.86 -10.56 4.08
C PRO A 83 15.52 -9.26 3.60
N GLU A 84 16.15 -9.26 2.42
CA GLU A 84 16.78 -8.04 1.87
C GLU A 84 15.75 -6.98 1.49
N PHE A 85 14.61 -7.39 0.91
CA PHE A 85 13.54 -6.46 0.57
C PHE A 85 12.85 -5.91 1.83
N ARG A 86 12.66 -6.76 2.85
CA ARG A 86 12.15 -6.35 4.16
C ARG A 86 12.99 -5.26 4.80
N LYS A 87 14.33 -5.35 4.72
CA LYS A 87 15.24 -4.29 5.20
C LYS A 87 15.02 -2.96 4.48
N ILE A 88 14.75 -2.98 3.17
CA ILE A 88 14.48 -1.77 2.39
C ILE A 88 13.20 -1.09 2.88
N ILE A 89 12.11 -1.86 3.02
CA ILE A 89 10.83 -1.34 3.55
C ILE A 89 11.04 -0.80 4.96
N GLN A 90 11.67 -1.56 5.85
CA GLN A 90 11.91 -1.15 7.23
C GLN A 90 12.69 0.16 7.34
N LYS A 91 13.66 0.38 6.45
CA LYS A 91 14.47 1.61 6.44
C LYS A 91 13.66 2.85 6.04
N HIS A 92 12.71 2.71 5.13
CA HIS A 92 11.95 3.82 4.55
C HIS A 92 10.48 3.45 4.34
N HIS A 93 9.72 3.41 5.43
CA HIS A 93 8.27 3.23 5.40
C HIS A 93 7.55 4.26 6.29
N HIS A 94 6.23 4.35 6.10
CA HIS A 94 5.34 5.13 6.94
C HIS A 94 4.04 4.36 7.15
N PRO A 95 3.53 4.23 8.38
CA PRO A 95 2.25 3.57 8.63
C PRO A 95 1.08 4.35 8.00
N LEU A 96 0.06 3.62 7.56
CA LEU A 96 -1.23 4.16 7.13
C LEU A 96 -2.29 4.07 8.22
#